data_AF-A0A2K3LQE8-F1
#
_entry.id   AF-A0A2K3LQE8-F1
#
_cell.length_a   1.000
_cell.length_b   1.000
_cell.length_c   1.000
_cell.angle_alpha   90.00
_cell.angle_beta   90.00
_cell.angle_gamma   90.00
#
_symmetry.space_group_name_H-M   'P 1'
#
loop_
_entity.id
_entity.type
_entity.pdbx_description
1 polymer ?
#
loop_
_entity_poly.entity_id
_entity_poly.type
_entity_poly.pdbx_seq_one_letter_code
_entity_poly.pdbx_strand_id
1 'polypeptide(L)'
;MKIPIFLTPLLLCLFISLVQGQTSKCDIQDHGSTLKVFHIFSQCSPFKPSKPMSWEESVLQLQAKDQARMQYLTSLVARKSVVPIASARQIIQSPTYIVKGKIGTPPQTLLLALDTSNDVAWIPCTGCVGCSTSKPFAPIKSTSFKNVGCGSSQCKQVSN
;
A
#
# COMPACT_ATOMS: atom_id res chain seq x y z
N MET A 1 -17.59 -57.70 11.14
CA MET A 1 -16.37 -56.95 10.80
C MET A 1 -16.31 -55.73 11.71
N LYS A 2 -15.51 -55.78 12.78
CA LYS A 2 -15.47 -54.73 13.83
C LYS A 2 -14.50 -53.63 13.36
N ILE A 3 -15.02 -52.45 13.06
CA ILE A 3 -14.21 -51.27 12.76
C ILE A 3 -13.39 -50.97 14.03
N PRO A 4 -12.05 -50.88 13.96
CA PRO A 4 -11.24 -50.67 15.14
C PRO A 4 -11.48 -49.25 15.67
N ILE A 5 -11.94 -49.17 16.92
CA ILE A 5 -12.29 -47.94 17.66
C ILE A 5 -11.08 -46.98 17.82
N PHE A 6 -9.87 -47.44 17.49
CA PHE A 6 -8.66 -46.63 17.51
C PHE A 6 -8.45 -45.74 16.26
N LEU A 7 -9.25 -45.89 15.19
CA LEU A 7 -9.11 -45.03 14.00
C LEU A 7 -9.88 -43.68 14.11
N THR A 8 -10.86 -43.58 14.99
CA THR A 8 -11.69 -42.37 15.16
C THR A 8 -10.96 -41.16 15.78
N PRO A 9 -10.07 -41.28 16.80
CA PRO A 9 -9.35 -40.11 17.31
C PRO A 9 -8.31 -39.59 16.32
N LEU A 10 -7.71 -40.48 15.51
CA LEU A 10 -6.73 -40.10 14.49
C LEU A 10 -7.38 -39.29 13.36
N LEU A 11 -8.58 -39.70 12.93
CA LEU A 11 -9.37 -38.96 11.95
C LEU A 11 -9.81 -37.59 12.50
N LEU A 12 -10.23 -37.53 13.77
CA LEU A 12 -10.65 -36.29 14.42
C LEU A 12 -9.50 -35.28 14.59
N CYS A 13 -8.28 -35.74 14.89
CA CYS A 13 -7.09 -34.89 14.93
C CYS A 13 -6.75 -34.30 13.55
N LEU A 14 -6.88 -35.08 12.47
CA LEU A 14 -6.69 -34.60 11.09
C LEU A 14 -7.70 -33.51 10.71
N PHE A 15 -8.94 -33.58 11.20
CA PHE A 15 -9.93 -32.51 10.99
C PHE A 15 -9.59 -31.23 11.76
N ILE A 16 -9.04 -31.31 12.98
CA ILE A 16 -8.67 -30.14 13.77
C ILE A 16 -7.48 -29.39 13.13
N SER A 17 -6.52 -30.11 12.54
CA SER A 17 -5.39 -29.51 11.82
C SER A 17 -5.79 -28.75 10.54
N LEU A 18 -6.91 -29.11 9.90
CA LEU A 18 -7.42 -28.39 8.72
C LEU A 18 -8.20 -27.11 9.07
N VAL A 19 -8.75 -27.00 10.28
CA VAL A 19 -9.60 -25.86 10.69
C VAL A 19 -8.78 -24.69 11.25
N GLN A 20 -7.48 -24.88 11.51
CA GLN A 20 -6.56 -23.76 11.75
C GLN A 20 -6.24 -23.05 10.43
N GLY A 21 -7.25 -22.42 9.84
CA GLY A 21 -7.04 -21.35 8.87
C GLY A 21 -6.12 -20.32 9.52
N GLN A 22 -4.90 -20.21 9.00
CA GLN A 22 -3.88 -19.30 9.48
C GLN A 22 -4.45 -17.88 9.55
N THR A 23 -4.85 -17.46 10.75
CA THR A 23 -5.10 -16.05 11.04
C THR A 23 -3.74 -15.39 11.00
N SER A 24 -3.37 -14.88 9.83
CA SER A 24 -2.08 -14.26 9.63
C SER A 24 -1.98 -13.08 10.59
N LYS A 25 -1.06 -13.16 11.56
CA LYS A 25 -0.75 -12.05 12.46
C LYS A 25 -0.17 -10.92 11.62
N CYS A 26 -1.04 -10.03 11.16
CA CYS A 26 -0.69 -8.88 10.34
C CYS A 26 -0.24 -7.66 11.16
N ASP A 27 -0.30 -7.80 12.49
CA ASP A 27 0.29 -6.88 13.43
C ASP A 27 1.61 -7.49 13.92
N ILE A 28 2.71 -6.82 13.63
CA ILE A 28 4.03 -7.26 14.07
C ILE A 28 4.63 -6.14 14.90
N GLN A 29 5.30 -6.51 15.99
CA GLN A 29 5.98 -5.58 16.88
C GLN A 29 6.85 -4.59 16.09
N ASP A 30 6.64 -3.32 16.41
CA ASP A 30 7.34 -2.19 15.83
C ASP A 30 8.71 -2.07 16.50
N HIS A 31 9.77 -2.43 15.78
CA HIS A 31 11.15 -2.40 16.28
C HIS A 31 11.85 -1.05 16.00
N GLY A 32 11.10 0.05 15.86
CA GLY A 32 11.66 1.39 15.71
C GLY A 32 11.63 1.88 14.26
N SER A 33 12.78 1.88 13.57
CA SER A 33 12.92 2.54 12.25
C SER A 33 12.59 1.66 11.05
N THR A 34 12.13 0.42 11.27
CA THR A 34 11.91 -0.55 10.20
C THR A 34 10.51 -0.40 9.61
N LEU A 35 10.43 -0.02 8.33
CA LEU A 35 9.18 0.01 7.57
C LEU A 35 8.92 -1.35 6.91
N LYS A 36 7.75 -1.94 7.19
CA LYS A 36 7.31 -3.16 6.51
C LYS A 36 6.64 -2.82 5.19
N VAL A 37 7.15 -3.43 4.13
CA VAL A 37 6.61 -3.34 2.78
C VAL A 37 5.61 -4.47 2.57
N PHE A 38 4.44 -4.11 2.07
CA PHE A 38 3.38 -5.07 1.73
C PHE A 38 3.05 -4.93 0.24
N HIS A 39 2.96 -6.07 -0.45
CA HIS A 39 2.30 -6.10 -1.74
C HIS A 39 0.79 -5.87 -1.56
N ILE A 40 0.13 -5.15 -2.46
CA ILE A 40 -1.31 -4.81 -2.32
C ILE A 40 -2.25 -6.01 -2.25
N PHE A 41 -1.87 -7.16 -2.82
CA PHE A 41 -2.64 -8.40 -2.74
C PHE A 41 -2.19 -9.34 -1.63
N SER A 42 -1.19 -8.94 -0.84
CA SER A 42 -0.74 -9.75 0.28
C SER A 42 -1.83 -9.89 1.34
N GLN A 43 -1.75 -10.97 2.10
CA GLN A 43 -2.70 -11.32 3.15
C GLN A 43 -2.89 -10.22 4.22
N CYS A 44 -1.87 -9.39 4.44
CA CYS A 44 -1.87 -8.30 5.42
C CYS A 44 -2.13 -6.91 4.83
N SER A 45 -2.41 -6.84 3.52
CA SER A 45 -2.79 -5.61 2.85
C SER A 45 -4.24 -5.23 3.19
N PRO A 46 -4.51 -3.93 3.49
CA PRO A 46 -5.88 -3.44 3.58
C PRO A 46 -6.63 -3.48 2.22
N PHE A 47 -5.91 -3.70 1.12
CA PHE A 47 -6.47 -3.85 -0.23
C PHE A 47 -6.63 -5.31 -0.66
N LYS A 48 -6.48 -6.26 0.27
CA LYS A 48 -6.65 -7.68 -0.03
C LYS A 48 -8.04 -7.91 -0.65
N PRO A 49 -8.13 -8.59 -1.81
CA PRO A 49 -9.41 -8.89 -2.42
C PRO A 49 -10.22 -9.87 -1.54
N SER A 50 -11.54 -9.69 -1.53
CA SER A 50 -12.47 -10.55 -0.77
C SER A 50 -12.44 -12.01 -1.26
N LYS A 51 -12.24 -12.20 -2.57
CA LYS A 51 -11.95 -13.49 -3.18
C LYS A 51 -10.43 -13.65 -3.33
N PRO A 52 -9.81 -14.67 -2.69
CA PRO A 52 -8.42 -15.00 -2.94
C PRO A 52 -8.22 -15.31 -4.43
N MET A 53 -7.18 -14.73 -5.01
CA MET A 53 -6.79 -14.96 -6.39
C MET A 53 -5.57 -15.88 -6.40
N SER A 54 -5.47 -16.77 -7.39
CA SER A 54 -4.24 -17.55 -7.58
C SER A 54 -3.09 -16.62 -8.00
N TRP A 55 -1.85 -17.10 -7.89
CA TRP A 55 -0.71 -16.28 -8.33
C TRP A 55 -0.77 -16.07 -9.86
N GLU A 56 -1.18 -17.08 -10.62
CA GLU A 56 -1.34 -17.04 -12.07
C GLU A 56 -2.37 -15.98 -12.48
N GLU A 57 -3.54 -16.03 -11.86
CA GLU A 57 -4.61 -15.06 -12.09
C GLU A 57 -4.14 -13.63 -11.75
N SER A 58 -3.35 -13.47 -10.67
CA SER A 58 -2.79 -12.17 -10.28
C SER A 58 -1.84 -11.62 -11.34
N VAL A 59 -0.98 -12.47 -11.92
CA VAL A 59 -0.06 -12.08 -12.99
C VAL A 59 -0.83 -11.69 -14.26
N LEU A 60 -1.85 -12.46 -14.64
CA LEU A 60 -2.70 -12.14 -15.80
C LEU A 60 -3.44 -10.82 -15.60
N GLN A 61 -3.95 -10.56 -14.40
CA GLN A 61 -4.61 -9.29 -14.09
C GLN A 61 -3.63 -8.11 -14.13
N LEU A 62 -2.41 -8.28 -13.61
CA LEU A 62 -1.36 -7.26 -13.69
C LEU A 62 -1.00 -6.95 -15.15
N GLN A 63 -0.81 -7.98 -15.98
CA GLN A 63 -0.55 -7.81 -17.42
C GLN A 63 -1.69 -7.05 -18.11
N ALA A 64 -2.95 -7.41 -17.84
CA ALA A 64 -4.10 -6.73 -18.43
C ALA A 64 -4.16 -5.23 -18.03
N LYS A 65 -3.86 -4.92 -16.76
CA LYS A 65 -3.77 -3.53 -16.27
C LYS A 65 -2.63 -2.76 -16.93
N ASP A 66 -1.46 -3.40 -17.11
CA ASP A 66 -0.32 -2.78 -17.77
C ASP A 66 -0.58 -2.49 -19.25
N GLN A 67 -1.25 -3.40 -19.95
CA GLN A 67 -1.69 -3.18 -21.33
C GLN A 67 -2.64 -1.97 -21.43
N ALA A 68 -3.66 -1.91 -20.56
CA ALA A 68 -4.59 -0.78 -20.52
C ALA A 68 -3.88 0.54 -20.19
N ARG A 69 -2.94 0.52 -19.24
CA ARG A 69 -2.10 1.68 -18.89
C ARG A 69 -1.26 2.14 -20.08
N MET A 70 -0.64 1.22 -20.81
CA MET A 70 0.15 1.54 -21.99
C MET A 70 -0.71 2.17 -23.09
N GLN A 71 -1.90 1.63 -23.34
CA GLN A 71 -2.85 2.20 -24.32
C GLN A 71 -3.27 3.61 -23.93
N TYR A 72 -3.60 3.85 -22.66
CA TYR A 72 -3.93 5.17 -22.17
C TYR A 72 -2.77 6.16 -22.34
N LEU A 73 -1.56 5.81 -21.90
CA LEU A 73 -0.38 6.67 -22.05
C LEU A 73 -0.07 6.96 -23.52
N THR A 74 -0.17 5.96 -24.39
CA THR A 74 0.01 6.12 -25.84
C THR A 74 -1.01 7.11 -26.41
N SER A 75 -2.27 7.06 -25.96
CA SER A 75 -3.32 8.00 -26.40
C SER A 75 -3.03 9.46 -26.02
N LEU A 76 -2.30 9.70 -24.92
CA LEU A 76 -1.90 11.04 -24.49
C LEU A 76 -0.74 11.58 -25.33
N VAL A 77 0.26 10.73 -25.61
CA VAL A 77 1.45 11.11 -26.40
C VAL A 77 1.08 11.42 -27.85
N ALA A 78 0.12 10.68 -28.43
CA ALA A 78 -0.40 10.99 -29.77
C ALA A 78 -0.99 12.41 -29.92
N ARG A 79 -1.27 13.10 -28.80
CA ARG A 79 -1.84 14.45 -28.77
C ARG A 79 -0.88 15.54 -28.28
N LYS A 80 0.28 15.21 -27.70
CA LYS A 80 1.26 16.18 -27.17
C LYS A 80 2.69 15.66 -27.27
N SER A 81 3.59 16.48 -27.81
CA SER A 81 5.04 16.24 -27.85
C SER A 81 5.74 16.42 -26.49
N VAL A 82 5.06 17.06 -25.53
CA VAL A 82 5.54 17.28 -24.16
C VAL A 82 4.50 16.72 -23.20
N VAL A 83 4.85 15.65 -22.51
CA VAL A 83 4.07 15.10 -21.41
C VAL A 83 4.50 15.84 -20.13
N PRO A 84 3.58 16.52 -19.42
CA PRO A 84 3.92 17.07 -18.12
C PRO A 84 4.34 15.92 -17.20
N ILE A 85 5.41 16.12 -16.42
CA ILE A 85 5.76 15.21 -15.33
C ILE A 85 4.67 15.37 -14.27
N ALA A 86 3.57 14.66 -14.47
CA ALA A 86 2.52 14.51 -13.49
C ALA A 86 2.76 13.20 -12.76
N SER A 87 2.47 13.19 -11.45
CA SER A 87 2.48 11.95 -10.70
C SER A 87 1.55 10.96 -11.41
N ALA A 88 2.11 9.84 -11.88
CA ALA A 88 1.34 8.80 -12.53
C ALA A 88 0.28 8.20 -11.58
N ARG A 89 0.19 8.62 -10.32
CA ARG A 89 -0.87 8.33 -9.35
C ARG A 89 -2.29 8.57 -9.89
N GLN A 90 -2.50 9.59 -10.73
CA GLN A 90 -3.80 9.85 -11.37
C GLN A 90 -4.12 8.82 -12.49
N ILE A 91 -3.11 8.12 -12.99
CA ILE A 91 -3.19 7.19 -14.14
C ILE A 91 -3.14 5.73 -13.66
N ILE A 92 -2.23 5.41 -12.76
CA ILE A 92 -1.93 4.06 -12.24
C ILE A 92 -2.98 3.65 -11.19
N GLN A 93 -3.66 4.61 -10.57
CA GLN A 93 -4.77 4.43 -9.61
C GLN A 93 -4.53 3.48 -8.43
N SER A 94 -3.34 2.90 -8.24
CA SER A 94 -2.93 2.21 -7.02
C SER A 94 -1.43 1.89 -7.05
N PRO A 95 -0.71 2.05 -5.93
CA PRO A 95 0.65 1.52 -5.82
C PRO A 95 0.65 -0.02 -5.80
N THR A 96 1.70 -0.67 -6.30
CA THR A 96 1.88 -2.13 -6.17
C THR A 96 2.36 -2.53 -4.77
N TYR A 97 3.17 -1.66 -4.15
CA TYR A 97 3.72 -1.83 -2.82
C TYR A 97 3.35 -0.66 -1.92
N ILE A 98 3.00 -0.99 -0.68
CA ILE A 98 2.56 -0.02 0.33
C ILE A 98 3.31 -0.23 1.64
N VAL A 99 3.40 0.83 2.42
CA VAL A 99 3.96 0.81 3.78
C VAL A 99 2.99 1.49 4.74
N LYS A 100 2.99 1.05 6.01
CA LYS A 100 2.33 1.78 7.10
C LYS A 100 3.36 2.66 7.79
N GLY A 101 3.24 3.98 7.63
CA GLY A 101 4.10 4.97 8.26
C GLY A 101 3.44 5.61 9.48
N LYS A 102 4.19 5.87 10.53
CA LYS A 102 3.76 6.65 11.70
C LYS A 102 4.43 8.02 11.65
N ILE A 103 3.64 9.07 11.47
CA ILE A 103 4.15 10.44 11.23
C ILE A 103 3.64 11.39 12.31
N GLY A 104 4.51 12.26 12.81
CA GLY A 104 4.18 13.27 13.81
C GLY A 104 4.28 12.80 15.27
N THR A 105 3.91 13.68 16.20
CA THR A 105 3.98 13.43 17.65
C THR A 105 2.73 14.00 18.34
N PRO A 106 1.85 13.19 18.95
CA PRO A 106 1.86 11.72 18.93
C PRO A 106 1.72 11.15 17.51
N PRO A 107 2.16 9.90 17.26
CA PRO A 107 2.22 9.37 15.91
C PRO A 107 0.84 9.16 15.28
N GLN A 108 0.69 9.60 14.03
CA GLN A 108 -0.49 9.36 13.19
C GLN A 108 -0.15 8.29 12.14
N THR A 109 -0.88 7.16 12.16
CA THR A 109 -0.63 6.05 11.23
C THR A 109 -1.27 6.32 9.87
N LEU A 110 -0.46 6.29 8.82
CA LEU A 110 -0.84 6.55 7.44
C LEU A 110 -0.43 5.37 6.55
N LEU A 111 -1.21 5.14 5.49
CA LEU A 111 -0.85 4.17 4.46
C LEU A 111 -0.24 4.91 3.27
N LEU A 112 0.98 4.54 2.91
CA LEU A 112 1.78 5.23 1.91
C LEU A 112 2.09 4.29 0.75
N ALA A 113 2.13 4.85 -0.46
CA ALA A 113 2.69 4.20 -1.63
C ALA A 113 4.22 4.16 -1.48
N LEU A 114 4.85 3.03 -1.79
CA LEU A 114 6.30 2.96 -1.92
C LEU A 114 6.68 3.34 -3.35
N ASP A 115 7.31 4.50 -3.50
CA ASP A 115 7.79 5.02 -4.78
C ASP A 115 9.31 5.20 -4.69
N THR A 116 10.06 4.38 -5.42
CA THR A 116 11.54 4.44 -5.44
C THR A 116 12.08 5.42 -6.47
N SER A 117 11.19 6.11 -7.21
CA SER A 117 11.58 7.03 -8.29
C SER A 117 11.75 8.48 -7.85
N ASN A 118 11.53 8.78 -6.56
CA ASN A 118 11.58 10.14 -6.01
C ASN A 118 12.28 10.14 -4.63
N ASP A 119 13.03 11.20 -4.34
CA ASP A 119 13.66 11.47 -3.04
C ASP A 119 12.74 12.24 -2.07
N VAL A 120 11.54 12.61 -2.50
CA VAL A 120 10.52 13.31 -1.72
C VAL A 120 9.31 12.42 -1.45
N ALA A 121 8.80 12.47 -0.22
CA ALA A 121 7.53 11.90 0.18
C ALA A 121 6.51 13.00 0.49
N TRP A 122 5.27 12.83 0.02
CA TRP A 122 4.15 13.71 0.37
C TRP A 122 2.95 12.91 0.87
N ILE A 123 2.21 13.54 1.78
CA ILE A 123 0.99 13.00 2.35
C ILE A 123 -0.12 14.05 2.25
N PRO A 124 -1.38 13.64 2.04
CA PRO A 124 -2.51 14.55 2.14
C PRO A 124 -2.72 14.99 3.60
N CYS A 125 -2.95 16.28 3.80
CA CYS A 125 -3.22 16.88 5.10
C CYS A 125 -4.70 17.28 5.24
N THR A 126 -5.17 17.48 6.48
CA THR A 126 -6.50 18.05 6.76
C THR A 126 -6.66 19.40 6.05
N GLY A 127 -7.77 19.57 5.33
CA GLY A 127 -8.04 20.77 4.52
C GLY A 127 -7.57 20.67 3.06
N CYS A 128 -7.00 19.53 2.63
CA CYS A 128 -6.68 19.33 1.21
C CYS A 128 -7.94 19.30 0.34
N VAL A 129 -7.96 20.14 -0.70
CA VAL A 129 -8.98 20.15 -1.74
C VAL A 129 -8.59 19.17 -2.85
N GLY A 130 -9.50 18.26 -3.23
CA GLY A 130 -9.25 17.27 -4.29
C GLY A 130 -8.44 16.03 -3.88
N CYS A 131 -8.08 15.88 -2.59
CA CYS A 131 -7.43 14.68 -2.09
C CYS A 131 -8.44 13.55 -1.85
N SER A 132 -8.21 12.38 -2.46
CA SER A 132 -8.96 11.15 -2.17
C SER A 132 -8.30 10.37 -1.03
N THR A 133 -8.50 10.79 0.23
CA THR A 133 -8.08 10.03 1.42
C THR A 133 -9.14 10.07 2.52
N SER A 134 -9.38 8.93 3.18
CA SER A 134 -10.25 8.86 4.35
C SER A 134 -9.52 9.15 5.67
N LYS A 135 -8.18 9.18 5.65
CA LYS A 135 -7.33 9.42 6.83
C LYS A 135 -6.18 10.36 6.47
N PRO A 136 -6.44 11.68 6.32
CA PRO A 136 -5.39 12.65 6.11
C PRO A 136 -4.56 12.84 7.39
N PHE A 137 -3.31 13.27 7.22
CA PHE A 137 -2.51 13.76 8.34
C PHE A 137 -3.14 15.04 8.91
N ALA A 138 -3.19 15.18 10.23
CA ALA A 138 -3.68 16.37 10.91
C ALA A 138 -2.51 17.14 11.53
N PRO A 139 -1.96 18.18 10.86
CA PRO A 139 -0.81 18.94 11.37
C PRO A 139 -1.04 19.53 12.76
N ILE A 140 -2.25 20.07 13.00
CA ILE A 140 -2.64 20.66 14.29
C ILE A 140 -2.59 19.68 15.47
N LYS A 141 -2.64 18.37 15.20
CA LYS A 141 -2.57 17.32 16.22
C LYS A 141 -1.15 16.80 16.44
N SER A 142 -0.13 17.38 15.80
CA SER A 142 1.26 16.94 15.88
C SER A 142 2.16 18.04 16.44
N THR A 143 2.69 17.85 17.65
CA THR A 143 3.62 18.79 18.31
C THR A 143 4.98 18.88 17.61
N SER A 144 5.36 17.87 16.83
CA SER A 144 6.57 17.88 16.00
C SER A 144 6.37 18.45 14.61
N PHE A 145 5.14 18.83 14.24
CA PHE A 145 4.90 19.49 12.95
C PHE A 145 5.42 20.93 12.98
N LYS A 146 6.15 21.32 11.93
CA LYS A 146 6.61 22.69 11.72
C LYS A 146 6.51 23.04 10.24
N ASN A 147 6.02 24.24 9.94
CA ASN A 147 6.04 24.76 8.58
C ASN A 147 7.48 25.07 8.15
N VAL A 148 7.79 24.77 6.89
CA VAL A 148 9.04 25.17 6.25
C VAL A 148 8.76 26.43 5.44
N GLY A 149 9.35 27.55 5.84
CA GLY A 149 9.23 28.81 5.09
C GLY A 149 10.06 28.79 3.79
N CYS A 150 9.67 29.59 2.81
CA CYS A 150 10.33 29.66 1.49
C CYS A 150 11.82 30.09 1.57
N GLY A 151 12.21 30.83 2.61
CA GLY A 151 13.61 31.24 2.83
C GLY A 151 14.50 30.17 3.46
N SER A 152 13.99 28.97 3.73
CA SER A 152 14.76 27.88 4.33
C SER A 152 15.89 27.40 3.41
N SER A 153 16.96 26.85 3.98
CA SER A 153 18.09 26.31 3.19
C SER A 153 17.66 25.13 2.32
N GLN A 154 16.65 24.37 2.74
CA GLN A 154 16.07 23.26 2.00
C GLN A 154 15.46 23.73 0.67
N CYS A 155 14.79 24.89 0.67
CA CYS A 155 14.19 25.46 -0.54
C CYS A 155 15.23 25.94 -1.58
N LYS A 156 16.51 26.07 -1.21
CA LYS A 156 17.58 26.48 -2.13
C LYS A 156 18.19 25.32 -2.94
N GLN A 157 17.78 24.09 -2.66
CA GLN A 157 18.35 22.89 -3.30
C GLN A 157 17.79 22.63 -4.71
N VAL A 158 16.74 23.36 -5.11
CA VAL A 158 16.12 23.24 -6.43
C VAL A 158 16.47 24.51 -7.22
N SER A 159 17.14 24.34 -8.36
CA SER A 159 17.36 25.46 -9.31
C SER A 159 16.01 25.92 -9.86
N ASN A 160 15.79 27.24 -9.86
CA ASN A 160 14.63 27.86 -10.52
C ASN A 160 14.60 27.59 -12.01
#